data_AF-A0A925S8X2-F1
#
_entry.id   AF-A0A925S8X2-F1
#
_cell.length_a   1.000
_cell.length_b   1.000
_cell.length_c   1.000
_cell.angle_alpha   90.00
_cell.angle_beta   90.00
_cell.angle_gamma   90.00
#
_symmetry.space_group_name_H-M   'P 1'
#
loop_
_entity.id
_entity.type
_entity.pdbx_description
1 polymer ?
#
loop_
_entity_poly.entity_id
_entity_poly.type
_entity_poly.pdbx_seq_one_letter_code
_entity_poly.pdbx_strand_id
1 'polypeptide(L)'
;MKRILVLCTLMFSLFALSASSNITIQPASAQAKSTAVTMESCLATCRKCQKMCENTLAYCKKKGGKHAEAKHINTLKDCIQACKTSAEYLSRNSENHTKSCGFCAEICKICAKSCEAMPEDKQMKNCAAECRTCAESCEKMSNMNMK
;
A
#
# COMPACT_ATOMS: atom_id res chain seq x y z
N MET A 1 27.41 45.34 -55.73
CA MET A 1 26.56 45.00 -54.56
C MET A 1 25.95 43.59 -54.70
N LYS A 2 26.80 42.58 -54.93
CA LYS A 2 26.39 41.17 -55.20
C LYS A 2 27.11 40.17 -54.26
N ARG A 3 27.81 40.67 -53.23
CA ARG A 3 28.68 39.87 -52.35
C ARG A 3 28.15 39.68 -50.92
N ILE A 4 27.03 40.30 -50.55
CA ILE A 4 26.41 40.13 -49.22
C ILE A 4 25.23 39.13 -49.27
N LEU A 5 24.69 38.83 -50.46
CA LEU A 5 23.57 37.90 -50.64
C LEU A 5 23.97 36.40 -50.54
N VAL A 6 25.27 36.08 -50.48
CA VAL A 6 25.78 34.68 -50.46
C VAL A 6 25.90 34.13 -49.02
N LEU A 7 25.86 34.98 -48.00
CA LEU A 7 25.96 34.53 -46.61
C LEU A 7 24.63 34.03 -46.02
N CYS A 8 23.48 34.38 -46.62
CA CYS A 8 22.16 33.92 -46.14
C CYS A 8 21.73 32.56 -46.70
N THR A 9 22.36 32.07 -47.78
CA THR A 9 22.01 30.78 -48.40
C THR A 9 22.78 29.58 -47.84
N LEU A 10 23.82 29.81 -47.03
CA LEU A 10 24.53 28.74 -46.29
C LEU A 10 23.76 28.23 -45.06
N MET A 11 22.61 28.83 -44.73
CA MET A 11 21.76 28.43 -43.60
C MET A 11 20.59 27.52 -43.99
N PHE A 12 20.53 27.03 -45.24
CA PHE A 12 19.35 26.32 -45.75
C PHE A 12 19.59 24.91 -46.34
N SER A 13 20.79 24.33 -46.22
CA SER A 13 21.11 23.07 -46.93
C SER A 13 21.85 21.97 -46.14
N LEU A 14 21.73 21.93 -44.81
CA LEU A 14 21.95 20.67 -44.07
C LEU A 14 20.66 20.23 -43.36
N PHE A 15 19.68 19.91 -44.19
CA PHE A 15 18.59 19.01 -43.85
C PHE A 15 19.16 17.59 -43.64
N ALA A 16 18.65 16.91 -42.62
CA ALA A 16 18.54 15.45 -42.52
C ALA A 16 19.83 14.63 -42.54
N LEU A 17 20.34 14.30 -41.34
CA LEU A 17 20.73 12.92 -41.09
C LEU A 17 20.13 12.46 -39.75
N SER A 18 19.40 11.37 -39.87
CA SER A 18 18.53 10.69 -38.93
C SER A 18 19.13 10.44 -37.55
N ALA A 19 18.26 10.62 -36.56
CA ALA A 19 18.20 9.89 -35.29
C ALA A 19 19.03 8.60 -35.25
N SER A 20 19.98 8.57 -34.34
CA SER A 20 20.49 7.34 -33.73
C SER A 20 20.73 7.62 -32.26
N SER A 21 19.65 7.95 -31.56
CA SER A 21 19.60 7.73 -30.12
C SER A 21 19.63 6.22 -29.92
N ASN A 22 20.82 5.63 -29.78
CA ASN A 22 20.99 4.31 -29.17
C ASN A 22 20.66 4.45 -27.67
N ILE A 23 19.40 4.79 -27.37
CA ILE A 23 18.78 4.50 -26.10
C ILE A 23 18.46 3.02 -26.20
N THR A 24 19.38 2.20 -25.71
CA THR A 24 19.03 0.83 -25.35
C THR A 24 17.97 0.95 -24.26
N ILE A 25 16.70 0.94 -24.64
CA ILE A 25 15.60 0.63 -23.74
C ILE A 25 15.80 -0.85 -23.42
N GLN A 26 16.62 -1.13 -22.41
CA GLN A 26 16.59 -2.41 -21.76
C GLN A 26 15.17 -2.55 -21.19
N PRO A 27 14.40 -3.58 -21.56
CA PRO A 27 13.18 -3.87 -20.84
C PRO A 27 13.60 -4.14 -19.40
N ALA A 28 13.08 -3.31 -18.49
CA ALA A 28 13.17 -3.53 -17.06
C ALA A 28 12.89 -5.01 -16.80
N SER A 29 13.90 -5.69 -16.26
CA SER A 29 13.84 -7.10 -15.96
C SER A 29 12.53 -7.41 -15.25
N ALA A 30 11.79 -8.36 -15.83
CA ALA A 30 10.78 -9.14 -15.13
C ALA A 30 11.49 -9.88 -14.00
N GLN A 31 11.75 -9.17 -12.90
CA GLN A 31 12.30 -9.72 -11.69
C GLN A 31 11.11 -10.21 -10.89
N ALA A 32 10.94 -11.53 -10.84
CA ALA A 32 10.13 -12.19 -9.83
C ALA A 32 10.65 -11.73 -8.47
N LYS A 33 10.07 -10.66 -7.93
CA LYS A 33 10.47 -10.03 -6.67
C LYS A 33 10.15 -11.03 -5.57
N SER A 34 11.20 -11.55 -4.93
CA SER A 34 11.06 -12.18 -3.62
C SER A 34 10.18 -11.27 -2.76
N THR A 35 9.02 -11.78 -2.34
CA THR A 35 8.00 -11.09 -1.54
C THR A 35 8.44 -11.00 -0.07
N ALA A 36 9.68 -10.58 0.15
CA ALA A 36 10.18 -10.27 1.47
C ALA A 36 9.44 -9.04 2.01
N VAL A 37 8.80 -9.21 3.16
CA VAL A 37 8.20 -8.08 3.91
C VAL A 37 9.33 -7.35 4.61
N THR A 38 9.35 -6.02 4.53
CA THR A 38 10.26 -5.14 5.26
C THR A 38 9.48 -4.39 6.33
N MET A 39 10.17 -3.76 7.29
CA MET A 39 9.49 -2.96 8.31
C MET A 39 8.71 -1.81 7.66
N GLU A 40 9.26 -1.17 6.63
CA GLU A 40 8.63 -0.09 5.89
C GLU A 40 7.39 -0.56 5.13
N SER A 41 7.46 -1.72 4.47
CA SER A 41 6.30 -2.25 3.75
C SER A 41 5.20 -2.70 4.70
N CYS A 42 5.55 -3.33 5.84
CA CYS A 42 4.60 -3.67 6.89
C CYS A 42 3.96 -2.43 7.54
N LEU A 43 4.76 -1.38 7.80
CA LEU A 43 4.30 -0.09 8.29
C LEU A 43 3.27 0.53 7.35
N ALA A 44 3.56 0.54 6.05
CA ALA A 44 2.65 1.06 5.04
C ALA A 44 1.33 0.26 5.02
N THR A 45 1.40 -1.07 5.09
CA THR A 45 0.21 -1.92 5.18
C THR A 45 -0.62 -1.65 6.44
N CYS A 46 0.02 -1.54 7.62
CA CYS A 46 -0.66 -1.22 8.87
C CYS A 46 -1.42 0.11 8.78
N ARG A 47 -0.76 1.17 8.28
CA ARG A 47 -1.40 2.50 8.12
C ARG A 47 -2.55 2.47 7.12
N LYS A 48 -2.40 1.73 6.02
CA LYS A 48 -3.48 1.57 5.02
C LYS A 48 -4.68 0.83 5.61
N CYS A 49 -4.44 -0.25 6.35
CA CYS A 49 -5.48 -1.01 7.03
C CYS A 49 -6.19 -0.18 8.12
N GLN A 50 -5.44 0.56 8.94
CA GLN A 50 -6.00 1.50 9.91
C GLN A 50 -6.98 2.47 9.23
N LYS A 51 -6.54 3.12 8.15
CA LYS A 51 -7.37 4.09 7.43
C LYS A 51 -8.62 3.45 6.81
N MET A 52 -8.48 2.25 6.24
CA MET A 52 -9.61 1.49 5.72
C MET A 52 -10.63 1.17 6.82
N CYS A 53 -10.17 0.72 7.99
CA CYS A 53 -11.04 0.41 9.12
C CYS A 53 -11.72 1.66 9.69
N GLU A 54 -11.03 2.81 9.76
CA GLU A 54 -11.63 4.10 10.16
C GLU A 54 -12.76 4.52 9.22
N ASN A 55 -12.50 4.46 7.90
CA ASN A 55 -13.50 4.79 6.89
C ASN A 55 -14.70 3.82 6.95
N THR A 56 -14.42 2.54 7.16
CA THR A 56 -15.42 1.48 7.32
C THR A 56 -16.25 1.68 8.58
N LEU A 57 -15.64 2.07 9.69
CA LEU A 57 -16.34 2.41 10.93
C LEU A 57 -17.31 3.57 10.75
N ALA A 58 -16.87 4.65 10.10
CA ALA A 58 -17.74 5.79 9.79
C ALA A 58 -18.91 5.38 8.89
N TYR A 59 -18.63 4.57 7.85
CA TYR A 59 -19.63 4.01 6.95
C TYR A 59 -20.67 3.16 7.71
N CYS A 60 -20.21 2.21 8.52
CA CYS A 60 -21.04 1.28 9.27
C CYS A 60 -22.00 2.00 10.23
N LYS A 61 -21.50 3.02 10.94
CA LYS A 61 -22.32 3.86 11.82
C LYS A 61 -23.44 4.58 11.07
N LYS A 62 -23.16 5.11 9.87
CA LYS A 62 -24.16 5.77 9.03
C LYS A 62 -25.17 4.78 8.44
N LYS A 63 -24.71 3.58 8.07
CA LYS A 63 -25.54 2.57 7.41
C LYS A 63 -26.54 1.88 8.35
N GLY A 64 -26.16 1.67 9.62
CA GLY A 64 -27.04 1.05 10.60
C GLY A 64 -27.29 -0.45 10.37
N GLY A 65 -28.28 -0.99 11.08
CA GLY A 65 -28.62 -2.41 11.07
C GLY A 65 -27.43 -3.29 11.48
N LYS A 66 -27.23 -4.40 10.75
CA LYS A 66 -26.11 -5.33 10.98
C LYS A 66 -24.72 -4.67 10.96
N HIS A 67 -24.56 -3.56 10.24
CA HIS A 67 -23.28 -2.84 10.18
C HIS A 67 -23.00 -2.06 11.47
N ALA A 68 -24.02 -1.68 12.22
CA ALA A 68 -23.86 -0.93 13.47
C ALA A 68 -23.94 -1.82 14.72
N GLU A 69 -23.98 -3.14 14.57
CA GLU A 69 -23.93 -4.06 15.70
C GLU A 69 -22.67 -3.82 16.54
N ALA A 70 -22.86 -3.75 17.87
CA ALA A 70 -21.80 -3.37 18.80
C ALA A 70 -20.54 -4.24 18.64
N LYS A 71 -20.71 -5.55 18.41
CA LYS A 71 -19.61 -6.48 18.21
C LYS A 71 -18.78 -6.14 16.97
N HIS A 72 -19.41 -5.85 15.83
CA HIS A 72 -18.72 -5.46 14.60
C HIS A 72 -18.03 -4.11 14.75
N ILE A 73 -18.71 -3.13 15.36
CA ILE A 73 -18.16 -1.80 15.62
C ILE A 73 -16.94 -1.86 16.54
N ASN A 74 -16.97 -2.67 17.59
CA ASN A 74 -15.82 -2.85 18.49
C ASN A 74 -14.68 -3.55 17.77
N THR A 75 -14.96 -4.58 16.96
CA THR A 75 -13.95 -5.26 16.15
C THR A 75 -13.21 -4.27 15.21
N LEU A 76 -13.93 -3.36 14.56
CA LEU A 76 -13.31 -2.32 13.73
C LEU A 76 -12.41 -1.38 14.55
N LYS A 77 -12.85 -0.96 15.74
CA LYS A 77 -12.04 -0.10 16.64
C LYS A 77 -10.77 -0.81 17.11
N ASP A 78 -10.88 -2.09 17.48
CA ASP A 78 -9.75 -2.89 17.92
C ASP A 78 -8.74 -3.02 16.78
N CYS A 79 -9.20 -3.24 15.54
CA CYS A 79 -8.34 -3.28 14.36
C CYS A 79 -7.64 -1.94 14.09
N ILE A 80 -8.36 -0.82 14.19
CA ILE A 80 -7.77 0.52 14.06
C ILE A 80 -6.64 0.70 15.08
N GLN A 81 -6.91 0.36 16.36
CA GLN A 81 -5.93 0.54 17.42
C GLN A 81 -4.71 -0.39 17.27
N ALA A 82 -4.93 -1.66 16.95
CA ALA A 82 -3.85 -2.63 16.76
C ALA A 82 -2.94 -2.27 15.57
N CYS A 83 -3.53 -1.85 14.45
CA CYS A 83 -2.80 -1.36 13.28
C CYS A 83 -1.99 -0.10 13.59
N LYS A 84 -2.60 0.87 14.30
CA LYS A 84 -1.92 2.10 14.72
C LYS A 84 -0.72 1.79 15.62
N THR A 85 -0.92 0.99 16.66
CA THR A 85 0.15 0.61 17.61
C THR A 85 1.29 -0.11 16.90
N SER A 86 0.99 -1.04 15.99
CA SER A 86 2.02 -1.75 15.23
C SER A 86 2.78 -0.85 14.28
N ALA A 87 2.07 0.04 13.56
CA ALA A 87 2.70 1.06 12.73
C ALA A 87 3.67 1.94 13.53
N GLU A 88 3.29 2.32 14.75
CA GLU A 88 4.15 3.12 15.62
C GLU A 88 5.42 2.36 16.02
N TYR A 89 5.34 1.09 16.44
CA TYR A 89 6.52 0.28 16.76
C TYR A 89 7.42 0.06 15.54
N LEU A 90 6.84 -0.19 14.37
CA LEU A 90 7.56 -0.35 13.11
C LEU A 90 8.29 0.94 12.71
N SER A 91 7.65 2.11 12.85
CA SER A 91 8.24 3.40 12.41
C SER A 91 9.49 3.83 13.18
N ARG A 92 9.72 3.25 14.36
CA ARG A 92 10.87 3.54 15.22
C ARG A 92 11.80 2.33 15.39
N ASN A 93 11.65 1.32 14.53
CA ASN A 93 12.42 0.07 14.56
C ASN A 93 12.49 -0.52 15.99
N SER A 94 11.36 -0.56 16.70
CA SER A 94 11.36 -1.05 18.09
C SER A 94 11.43 -2.57 18.12
N GLU A 95 12.25 -3.15 19.00
CA GLU A 95 12.31 -4.60 19.25
C GLU A 95 10.95 -5.22 19.62
N ASN A 96 9.99 -4.42 20.11
CA ASN A 96 8.63 -4.86 20.39
C ASN A 96 7.76 -5.06 19.13
N HIS A 97 8.28 -4.74 17.95
CA HIS A 97 7.53 -4.87 16.69
C HIS A 97 7.03 -6.30 16.48
N THR A 98 7.79 -7.33 16.87
CA THR A 98 7.41 -8.74 16.65
C THR A 98 6.12 -9.09 17.38
N LYS A 99 6.06 -8.78 18.68
CA LYS A 99 4.88 -8.98 19.53
C LYS A 99 3.69 -8.16 19.05
N SER A 100 3.91 -6.88 18.73
CA SER A 100 2.85 -6.00 18.25
C SER A 100 2.27 -6.48 16.92
N CYS A 101 3.12 -6.84 15.96
CA CYS A 101 2.69 -7.37 14.67
C CYS A 101 1.96 -8.71 14.82
N GLY A 102 2.40 -9.61 15.70
CA GLY A 102 1.69 -10.86 15.98
C GLY A 102 0.25 -10.61 16.45
N PHE A 103 0.07 -9.71 17.43
CA PHE A 103 -1.26 -9.33 17.91
C PHE A 103 -2.08 -8.63 16.82
N CYS A 104 -1.47 -7.72 16.06
CA CYS A 104 -2.15 -7.04 14.96
C CYS A 104 -2.64 -8.01 13.89
N ALA A 105 -1.87 -9.05 13.56
CA ALA A 105 -2.29 -10.06 12.61
C ALA A 105 -3.54 -10.80 13.07
N GLU A 106 -3.61 -11.18 14.34
CA GLU A 106 -4.78 -11.83 14.94
C GLU A 106 -6.03 -10.93 14.84
N ILE A 107 -5.92 -9.67 15.29
CA ILE A 107 -7.03 -8.72 15.24
C ILE A 107 -7.47 -8.45 13.79
N CYS A 108 -6.53 -8.29 12.85
CA CYS A 108 -6.85 -8.13 11.44
C CYS A 108 -7.64 -9.32 10.88
N LYS A 109 -7.30 -10.56 11.26
CA LYS A 109 -8.08 -11.76 10.85
C LYS A 109 -9.49 -11.75 11.43
N ILE A 110 -9.66 -11.32 12.68
CA ILE A 110 -10.97 -11.20 13.31
C ILE A 110 -11.81 -10.13 12.60
N CYS A 111 -11.21 -8.98 12.30
CA CYS A 111 -11.85 -7.89 11.57
C CYS A 111 -12.27 -8.31 10.15
N ALA A 112 -11.39 -9.01 9.44
CA ALA A 112 -11.68 -9.54 8.11
C ALA A 112 -12.90 -10.48 8.14
N LYS A 113 -12.92 -11.45 9.06
CA LYS A 113 -14.06 -12.36 9.24
C LYS A 113 -15.36 -11.62 9.56
N SER A 114 -15.29 -10.60 10.40
CA SER A 114 -16.48 -9.80 10.74
C SER A 114 -17.02 -9.02 9.55
N CYS A 115 -16.15 -8.51 8.66
CA CYS A 115 -16.56 -7.85 7.43
C CYS A 115 -17.11 -8.85 6.39
N GLU A 116 -16.49 -10.03 6.27
CA GLU A 116 -16.90 -11.12 5.36
C GLU A 116 -18.31 -11.64 5.65
N ALA A 117 -18.83 -11.47 6.87
CA ALA A 117 -20.23 -11.76 7.22
C ALA A 117 -21.27 -10.89 6.48
N MET A 118 -20.82 -9.88 5.74
CA MET A 118 -21.66 -8.98 4.95
C MET A 118 -21.21 -8.95 3.47
N PRO A 119 -21.27 -10.10 2.76
CA PRO A 119 -20.62 -10.29 1.47
C PRO A 119 -21.31 -9.55 0.31
N GLU A 120 -22.44 -8.88 0.51
CA GLU A 120 -23.05 -8.05 -0.55
C GLU A 120 -22.59 -6.60 -0.49
N ASP A 121 -21.87 -6.20 0.57
CA ASP A 121 -21.43 -4.83 0.77
C ASP A 121 -19.99 -4.62 0.25
N LYS A 122 -19.83 -3.75 -0.75
CA LYS A 122 -18.52 -3.43 -1.33
C LYS A 122 -17.55 -2.82 -0.32
N GLN A 123 -18.00 -1.99 0.61
CA GLN A 123 -17.13 -1.42 1.65
C GLN A 123 -16.62 -2.53 2.58
N MET A 124 -17.48 -3.50 2.91
CA MET A 124 -17.09 -4.63 3.77
C MET A 124 -16.09 -5.55 3.04
N LYS A 125 -16.31 -5.83 1.75
CA LYS A 125 -15.33 -6.58 0.93
C LYS A 125 -13.96 -5.90 0.91
N ASN A 126 -13.94 -4.59 0.69
CA ASN A 126 -12.70 -3.82 0.65
C ASN A 126 -11.98 -3.84 2.01
N CYS A 127 -12.72 -3.68 3.10
CA CYS A 127 -12.17 -3.74 4.45
C CYS A 127 -11.61 -5.13 4.78
N ALA A 128 -12.35 -6.19 4.45
CA ALA A 128 -11.88 -7.56 4.62
C ALA A 128 -10.58 -7.82 3.87
N ALA A 129 -10.52 -7.49 2.58
CA ALA A 129 -9.32 -7.70 1.75
C ALA A 129 -8.09 -6.94 2.29
N GLU A 130 -8.29 -5.70 2.74
CA GLU A 130 -7.21 -4.91 3.35
C GLU A 130 -6.74 -5.51 4.68
N CYS A 131 -7.67 -5.97 5.51
CA CYS A 131 -7.36 -6.66 6.76
C CYS A 131 -6.59 -7.98 6.52
N ARG A 132 -6.96 -8.76 5.50
CA ARG A 132 -6.21 -9.98 5.11
C ARG A 132 -4.78 -9.65 4.69
N THR A 133 -4.62 -8.65 3.83
CA THR A 133 -3.30 -8.16 3.40
C THR A 133 -2.44 -7.72 4.59
N CYS A 134 -3.05 -6.99 5.54
CA CYS A 134 -2.37 -6.55 6.75
C CYS A 134 -2.00 -7.70 7.68
N ALA A 135 -2.90 -8.68 7.85
CA ALA A 135 -2.61 -9.85 8.65
C ALA A 135 -1.38 -10.60 8.12
N GLU A 136 -1.35 -10.92 6.82
CA GLU A 136 -0.22 -11.64 6.20
C GLU A 136 1.11 -10.89 6.34
N SER A 137 1.08 -9.56 6.16
CA SER A 137 2.28 -8.72 6.33
C SER A 137 2.77 -8.74 7.78
N CYS A 138 1.86 -8.58 8.74
CA CYS A 138 2.17 -8.60 10.17
C CYS A 138 2.63 -9.98 10.66
N GLU A 139 2.09 -11.09 10.15
CA GLU A 139 2.56 -12.44 10.51
C GLU A 139 3.98 -12.71 10.05
N LYS A 140 4.33 -12.25 8.84
CA LYS A 140 5.72 -12.36 8.37
C LYS A 140 6.64 -11.53 9.26
N MET A 141 6.22 -10.30 9.59
CA MET A 141 6.98 -9.38 10.43
C MET A 141 7.12 -9.86 11.90
N SER A 142 6.14 -10.60 12.42
CA SER A 142 6.20 -11.13 13.79
C SER A 142 7.27 -12.19 13.99
N ASN A 143 7.74 -12.80 12.90
CA ASN A 143 8.78 -13.83 12.89
C ASN A 143 10.17 -13.28 12.56
N MET A 144 10.29 -11.96 12.32
CA MET A 144 11.58 -11.31 12.05
C MET A 144 12.19 -10.80 13.34
N ASN A 145 13.34 -11.36 13.74
CA ASN A 145 14.12 -10.81 14.85
C ASN A 145 15.20 -9.88 14.31
N MET A 146 15.28 -8.67 14.85
CA MET A 146 16.46 -7.82 14.66
C MET A 146 17.59 -8.39 15.53
N LYS A 147 18.70 -8.77 14.90
CA LYS A 147 19.93 -9.17 15.59
C LYS A 147 20.81 -7.95 15.81
#